data_AF-A0A932CC08-F1
#
_entry.id   AF-A0A932CC08-F1
#
_cell.length_a   1.000
_cell.length_b   1.000
_cell.length_c   1.000
_cell.angle_alpha   90.00
_cell.angle_beta   90.00
_cell.angle_gamma   90.00
#
_symmetry.space_group_name_H-M   'P 1'
#
loop_
_entity.id
_entity.type
_entity.pdbx_description
1 polymer ?
#
loop_
_entity_poly.entity_id
_entity_poly.type
_entity_poly.pdbx_seq_one_letter_code
_entity_poly.pdbx_strand_id
1 'polypeptide(L)'
;MKSSEKGVNIQFTDKALKFIKTRRLMNPLVLVNLGYRTGGGDSCGGGGCGEGESSASIPYANVVIVDGGTPGADFVKVDTQAGIPVYMAKAAFDKAKRSGNPLLITLKGLVMKRLSLEGLDLGGSAGQSQRRSGGC
;
A
#
# COMPACT_ATOMS: atom_id res chain seq x y z
N MET A 1 8.70 -7.02 -31.37
CA MET A 1 9.60 -6.84 -30.20
C MET A 1 8.74 -6.28 -29.06
N LYS A 2 8.37 -7.08 -28.06
CA LYS A 2 7.54 -6.60 -26.93
C LYS A 2 8.45 -5.77 -26.04
N SER A 3 8.23 -4.45 -26.02
CA SER A 3 8.90 -3.53 -25.10
C SER A 3 8.92 -4.16 -23.71
N SER A 4 10.11 -4.34 -23.15
CA SER A 4 10.29 -4.55 -21.72
C SER A 4 9.77 -3.30 -21.02
N GLU A 5 8.45 -3.21 -20.86
CA GLU A 5 7.85 -2.27 -19.93
C GLU A 5 8.61 -2.46 -18.63
N LYS A 6 9.29 -1.41 -18.16
CA LYS A 6 9.96 -1.43 -16.85
C LYS A 6 8.92 -1.91 -15.85
N GLY A 7 9.03 -3.18 -15.46
CA GLY A 7 8.07 -3.85 -14.59
C GLY A 7 8.16 -3.22 -13.21
N VAL A 8 7.03 -3.15 -12.53
CA VAL A 8 7.03 -2.79 -11.12
C VAL A 8 7.70 -3.93 -10.35
N ASN A 9 8.82 -3.65 -9.68
CA ASN A 9 9.51 -4.65 -8.88
C ASN A 9 8.84 -4.76 -7.51
N ILE A 10 8.20 -5.90 -7.21
CA ILE A 10 7.57 -6.18 -5.93
C ILE A 10 8.31 -7.30 -5.22
N GLN A 11 8.76 -7.01 -4.01
CA GLN A 11 9.44 -7.95 -3.13
C GLN A 11 8.58 -8.27 -1.91
N PHE A 12 8.72 -9.48 -1.38
CA PHE A 12 8.05 -9.90 -0.16
C PHE A 12 9.08 -10.10 0.95
N THR A 13 8.75 -9.67 2.17
CA THR A 13 9.54 -10.06 3.33
C THR A 13 9.22 -11.50 3.75
N ASP A 14 10.17 -12.18 4.37
CA ASP A 14 9.97 -13.55 4.90
C ASP A 14 8.77 -13.63 5.85
N LYS A 15 8.54 -12.57 6.64
CA LYS A 15 7.39 -12.46 7.54
C LYS A 15 6.07 -12.45 6.77
N ALA A 16 6.00 -11.72 5.65
CA ALA A 16 4.83 -11.68 4.80
C ALA A 16 4.58 -13.05 4.14
N LEU A 17 5.62 -13.69 3.60
CA LEU A 17 5.52 -15.02 3.00
C LEU A 17 5.06 -16.07 4.01
N LYS A 18 5.64 -16.06 5.22
CA LYS A 18 5.22 -16.96 6.30
C LYS A 18 3.76 -16.73 6.69
N PHE A 19 3.32 -15.48 6.77
CA PHE A 19 1.92 -15.15 7.06
C PHE A 19 0.96 -15.66 6.00
N ILE A 20 1.28 -15.50 4.71
CA ILE A 20 0.46 -16.03 3.62
C ILE A 20 0.38 -17.57 3.71
N LYS A 21 1.53 -18.23 3.91
CA LYS A 21 1.58 -19.70 4.08
C LYS A 21 0.76 -20.18 5.28
N THR A 22 0.75 -19.44 6.40
CA THR A 22 -0.03 -19.83 7.59
C THR A 22 -1.55 -19.77 7.37
N ARG A 23 -2.04 -19.04 6.36
CA ARG A 23 -3.47 -18.92 6.08
C ARG A 23 -4.09 -20.16 5.43
N ARG A 24 -3.28 -21.16 5.04
CA ARG A 24 -3.72 -22.42 4.39
C ARG A 24 -4.68 -22.20 3.20
N LEU A 25 -4.46 -21.14 2.44
CA LEU A 25 -5.23 -20.83 1.23
C LEU A 25 -4.86 -21.81 0.12
N MET A 26 -5.84 -22.22 -0.69
CA MET A 26 -5.60 -23.18 -1.77
C MET A 26 -4.91 -22.52 -2.97
N ASN A 27 -5.31 -21.30 -3.32
CA ASN A 27 -4.79 -20.50 -4.42
C ASN A 27 -4.57 -19.05 -3.95
N PRO A 28 -3.55 -18.80 -3.09
CA PRO A 28 -3.33 -17.47 -2.53
C PRO A 28 -2.99 -16.46 -3.63
N LEU A 29 -3.72 -15.34 -3.66
CA LEU A 29 -3.38 -14.19 -4.49
C LEU A 29 -3.42 -12.90 -3.68
N VAL A 30 -2.58 -11.94 -4.06
CA VAL A 30 -2.46 -10.67 -3.35
C VAL A 30 -3.04 -9.56 -4.20
N LEU A 31 -3.98 -8.81 -3.64
CA LEU A 31 -4.59 -7.63 -4.23
C LEU A 31 -4.01 -6.38 -3.59
N VAL A 32 -3.51 -5.47 -4.41
CA VAL A 32 -3.05 -4.14 -4.00
C VAL A 32 -4.01 -3.10 -4.57
N ASN A 33 -4.69 -2.36 -3.70
CA ASN A 33 -5.59 -1.29 -4.08
C ASN A 33 -5.16 0.05 -3.44
N LEU A 34 -5.57 1.17 -4.02
CA LEU A 34 -5.44 2.48 -3.41
C LEU A 34 -6.73 2.84 -2.68
N GLY A 35 -6.64 3.00 -1.37
CA GLY A 35 -7.67 3.62 -0.57
C GLY A 35 -7.34 5.07 -0.28
N TYR A 36 -8.36 5.85 0.07
CA TYR A 36 -8.20 7.19 0.60
C TYR A 36 -8.82 7.20 1.98
N ARG A 37 -8.06 7.59 3.00
CA ARG A 37 -8.64 7.94 4.29
C ARG A 37 -8.84 9.44 4.30
N THR A 38 -10.05 9.87 4.60
CA THR A 38 -10.26 11.24 5.05
C THR A 38 -9.48 11.41 6.35
N GLY A 39 -8.50 12.32 6.36
CA GLY A 39 -7.92 12.82 7.60
C GLY A 39 -8.97 13.67 8.31
N GLY A 40 -9.96 13.02 8.91
CA GLY A 40 -10.84 13.64 9.88
C GLY A 40 -10.06 13.72 11.18
N GLY A 41 -9.74 14.93 11.63
CA GLY A 41 -9.29 15.12 13.00
C GLY A 41 -10.31 14.47 13.94
N ASP A 42 -9.83 13.80 14.96
CA ASP A 42 -10.61 13.46 16.15
C ASP A 42 -11.08 14.77 16.82
N SER A 43 -12.08 15.44 16.24
CA SER A 43 -12.90 16.46 16.91
C SER A 43 -14.26 15.85 17.15
N CYS A 44 -14.30 14.88 18.07
CA CYS A 44 -15.50 14.54 18.82
C CYS A 44 -15.24 14.94 20.28
N GLY A 45 -15.33 16.24 20.55
CA GLY A 45 -15.26 16.77 21.92
C GLY A 45 -14.96 18.27 22.02
N GLY A 46 -15.86 19.11 21.51
CA GLY A 46 -16.02 20.47 22.03
C GLY A 46 -15.40 21.61 21.21
N GLY A 47 -16.27 22.34 20.52
CA GLY A 47 -16.21 23.80 20.38
C GLY A 47 -15.17 24.40 19.44
N GLY A 48 -15.64 25.14 18.44
CA GLY A 48 -14.82 26.19 17.81
C GLY A 48 -14.96 26.26 16.31
N CYS A 49 -15.59 27.33 15.86
CA CYS A 49 -15.70 27.74 14.47
C CYS A 49 -14.34 27.75 13.76
N GLY A 50 -14.28 27.19 12.55
CA GLY A 50 -13.14 27.29 11.68
C GLY A 50 -13.49 26.80 10.28
N GLU A 51 -13.87 27.74 9.41
CA GLU A 51 -13.83 27.55 7.97
C GLU A 51 -12.38 27.20 7.58
N GLY A 52 -12.11 25.91 7.41
CA GLY A 52 -10.79 25.36 7.16
C GLY A 52 -10.89 24.24 6.13
N GLU A 53 -11.14 24.64 4.88
CA GLU A 53 -11.11 23.79 3.71
C GLU A 53 -9.70 23.17 3.57
N SER A 54 -9.54 21.91 3.99
CA SER A 54 -8.51 20.95 3.54
C SER A 54 -8.57 19.69 4.40
N SER A 55 -9.64 18.91 4.30
CA SER A 55 -9.62 17.51 4.75
C SER A 55 -8.68 16.75 3.82
N ALA A 56 -7.38 16.81 4.08
CA ALA A 56 -6.36 16.14 3.29
C ALA A 56 -6.70 14.64 3.25
N SER A 57 -7.18 14.18 2.10
CA SER A 57 -7.40 12.76 1.86
C SER A 57 -6.04 12.12 1.75
N ILE A 58 -5.68 11.29 2.73
CA ILE A 58 -4.39 10.62 2.78
C ILE A 58 -4.52 9.33 1.95
N PRO A 59 -3.90 9.26 0.76
CA PRO A 59 -3.86 8.02 0.00
C PRO A 59 -3.06 6.97 0.76
N TYR A 60 -3.58 5.75 0.83
CA TYR A 60 -2.89 4.60 1.41
C TYR A 60 -3.02 3.38 0.50
N ALA A 61 -1.97 2.57 0.46
CA ALA A 61 -2.01 1.27 -0.22
C ALA A 61 -2.68 0.24 0.69
N ASN A 62 -3.78 -0.34 0.24
CA ASN A 62 -4.44 -1.46 0.89
C ASN A 62 -3.98 -2.77 0.25
N VAL A 63 -3.40 -3.67 1.04
CA VAL A 63 -2.93 -4.98 0.57
C VAL A 63 -3.76 -6.08 1.23
N VAL A 64 -4.44 -6.87 0.42
CA VAL A 64 -5.34 -7.93 0.86
C VAL A 64 -4.91 -9.25 0.22
N ILE A 65 -4.98 -10.34 0.99
CA ILE A 65 -4.78 -11.69 0.46
C ILE A 65 -6.16 -12.31 0.30
N VAL A 66 -6.44 -12.88 -0.86
CA VAL A 66 -7.68 -13.62 -1.13
C VAL A 66 -7.34 -15.02 -1.66
N ASP A 67 -8.30 -15.93 -1.55
CA ASP A 67 -8.15 -17.32 -1.99
C ASP A 67 -8.89 -17.54 -3.31
N GLY A 68 -8.14 -17.65 -4.40
CA GLY A 68 -8.69 -17.77 -5.74
C GLY A 68 -9.41 -16.52 -6.25
N GLY A 69 -9.90 -16.61 -7.48
CA GLY A 69 -10.63 -15.55 -8.18
C GLY A 69 -9.81 -14.81 -9.24
N THR A 70 -10.52 -14.12 -10.11
CA THR A 70 -9.93 -13.24 -11.13
C THR A 70 -10.26 -11.81 -10.73
N PRO A 71 -9.27 -10.97 -10.41
CA PRO A 71 -9.54 -9.58 -10.12
C PRO A 71 -10.12 -8.88 -11.36
N GLY A 72 -10.89 -7.82 -11.13
CA GLY A 72 -11.57 -7.07 -12.19
C GLY A 72 -10.61 -6.46 -13.22
N ALA A 73 -11.15 -5.94 -14.31
CA ALA A 73 -10.39 -5.37 -15.43
C ALA A 73 -9.43 -4.23 -15.04
N ASP A 74 -9.67 -3.58 -13.90
CA ASP A 74 -8.85 -2.49 -13.38
C ASP A 74 -7.59 -2.95 -12.65
N PHE A 75 -7.31 -4.25 -12.62
CA PHE A 75 -6.13 -4.82 -11.99
C PHE A 75 -5.12 -5.33 -13.02
N VAL A 76 -3.85 -4.97 -12.79
CA VAL A 76 -2.71 -5.41 -13.57
C VAL A 76 -1.98 -6.49 -12.80
N LYS A 77 -1.74 -7.64 -13.43
CA LYS A 77 -0.91 -8.70 -12.87
C LYS A 77 0.55 -8.25 -12.87
N VAL A 78 1.19 -8.37 -11.72
CA VAL A 78 2.63 -8.09 -11.54
C VAL A 78 3.31 -9.40 -11.18
N ASP A 79 4.28 -9.80 -11.99
CA ASP A 79 5.07 -10.99 -11.73
C ASP A 79 6.05 -10.74 -10.58
N THR A 80 6.09 -11.66 -9.63
CA THR A 80 6.96 -11.57 -8.44
C THR A 80 7.79 -12.83 -8.30
N GLN A 81 8.98 -12.69 -7.71
CA GLN A 81 9.89 -13.82 -7.48
C GLN A 81 9.39 -14.79 -6.40
N ALA A 82 8.37 -14.40 -5.63
CA ALA A 82 7.81 -15.21 -4.55
C ALA A 82 6.92 -16.37 -5.03
N GLY A 83 6.60 -16.44 -6.33
CA GLY A 83 5.68 -17.43 -6.89
C GLY A 83 4.22 -17.22 -6.48
N ILE A 84 3.89 -16.07 -5.88
CA ILE A 84 2.54 -15.68 -5.50
C ILE A 84 2.07 -14.60 -6.50
N PRO A 85 0.92 -14.80 -7.17
CA PRO A 85 0.40 -13.81 -8.09
C PRO A 85 -0.02 -12.55 -7.34
N VAL A 86 0.52 -11.40 -7.77
CA VAL A 86 0.14 -10.08 -7.25
C VAL A 86 -0.63 -9.34 -8.32
N TYR A 87 -1.77 -8.79 -7.94
CA TYR A 87 -2.58 -7.94 -8.80
C TYR A 87 -2.68 -6.57 -8.18
N MET A 88 -2.32 -5.56 -8.96
CA MET A 88 -2.27 -4.19 -8.52
C MET A 88 -3.30 -3.37 -9.30
N ALA A 89 -4.10 -2.58 -8.60
CA ALA A 89 -5.00 -1.64 -9.26
C ALA A 89 -4.20 -0.73 -10.21
N LYS A 90 -4.72 -0.48 -11.40
CA LYS A 90 -4.05 0.28 -12.47
C LYS A 90 -3.53 1.64 -11.99
N ALA A 91 -4.30 2.32 -11.15
CA ALA A 91 -3.89 3.58 -10.53
C ALA A 91 -2.66 3.46 -9.60
N ALA A 92 -2.54 2.36 -8.83
CA ALA A 92 -1.33 2.07 -8.05
C ALA A 92 -0.17 1.68 -8.96
N PHE A 93 -0.43 0.87 -9.98
CA PHE A 93 0.58 0.41 -10.92
C PHE A 93 1.22 1.59 -11.68
N ASP A 94 0.42 2.52 -12.18
CA ASP A 94 0.92 3.71 -12.87
C ASP A 94 1.78 4.59 -11.96
N LYS A 95 1.40 4.73 -10.68
CA LYS A 95 2.21 5.46 -9.68
C LYS A 95 3.53 4.75 -9.39
N ALA A 96 3.50 3.44 -9.18
CA ALA A 96 4.69 2.63 -8.93
C ALA A 96 5.66 2.64 -10.12
N LYS A 97 5.11 2.59 -11.35
CA LYS A 97 5.89 2.66 -12.59
C LYS A 97 6.57 4.03 -12.76
N ARG A 98 5.89 5.12 -12.37
CA ARG A 98 6.47 6.47 -12.37
C ARG A 98 7.54 6.65 -11.30
N SER A 99 7.33 6.12 -10.10
CA SER A 99 8.32 6.24 -9.02
C SER A 99 9.58 5.42 -9.32
N GLY A 100 9.45 4.29 -10.02
CA GLY A 100 10.56 3.40 -10.35
C GLY A 100 11.20 2.73 -9.12
N ASN A 101 10.62 2.92 -7.94
CA ASN A 101 11.12 2.38 -6.68
C ASN A 101 10.66 0.93 -6.49
N PRO A 102 11.51 0.07 -5.91
CA PRO A 102 11.08 -1.27 -5.51
C PRO A 102 10.01 -1.16 -4.44
N LEU A 103 8.94 -1.94 -4.60
CA LEU A 103 7.86 -2.04 -3.63
C LEU A 103 8.11 -3.22 -2.71
N LEU A 104 7.90 -3.02 -1.41
CA LEU A 104 8.07 -4.07 -0.41
C LEU A 104 6.74 -4.41 0.25
N ILE A 105 6.30 -5.65 0.10
CA ILE A 105 5.16 -6.20 0.83
C ILE A 105 5.68 -6.79 2.14
N THR A 106 5.26 -6.20 3.24
CA THR A 106 5.64 -6.60 4.59
C THR A 106 4.43 -6.82 5.48
N LEU A 107 4.65 -7.44 6.64
CA LEU A 107 3.63 -7.66 7.64
C LEU A 107 3.73 -6.58 8.71
N LYS A 108 2.65 -5.79 8.89
CA LYS A 108 2.51 -4.78 9.95
C LYS A 108 1.39 -5.14 10.91
N GLY A 109 1.44 -4.53 12.09
CA GLY A 109 0.46 -4.74 13.16
C GLY A 109 0.91 -5.81 14.16
N LEU A 110 0.95 -5.44 15.43
CA LEU A 110 1.32 -6.33 16.54
C LEU A 110 0.18 -7.29 16.90
N VAL A 111 -1.05 -6.75 17.00
CA VAL A 111 -2.26 -7.51 17.39
C VAL A 111 -3.02 -8.04 16.17
N MET A 112 -3.33 -7.16 15.21
CA MET A 112 -3.99 -7.54 13.97
C MET A 112 -3.02 -7.47 12.80
N LYS A 113 -2.35 -8.59 12.53
CA LYS A 113 -1.36 -8.73 11.45
C LYS A 113 -2.02 -8.49 10.10
N ARG A 114 -1.56 -7.48 9.37
CA ARG A 114 -2.03 -7.09 8.03
C ARG A 114 -0.85 -6.90 7.10
N LEU A 115 -1.04 -7.25 5.83
CA LEU A 115 -0.04 -6.91 4.81
C LEU A 115 -0.05 -5.40 4.58
N SER A 116 1.13 -4.84 4.35
CA SER A 116 1.36 -3.44 4.04
C SER A 116 2.31 -3.36 2.86
N LEU A 117 2.09 -2.39 1.99
CA LEU A 117 3.01 -2.03 0.91
C LEU A 117 3.87 -0.85 1.36
N GLU A 118 5.17 -0.93 1.14
CA GLU A 118 6.14 0.16 1.33
C GLU A 118 6.81 0.51 0.00
N GLY A 119 7.34 1.73 -0.11
CA GLY A 119 8.05 2.20 -1.32
C GLY A 119 7.15 2.80 -2.40
N LEU A 120 5.82 2.74 -2.24
CA LEU A 120 4.90 3.43 -3.14
C LEU A 120 4.84 4.91 -2.75
N ASP A 121 5.32 5.78 -3.63
CA ASP A 121 5.17 7.22 -3.47
C ASP A 121 3.71 7.60 -3.74
N LEU A 122 2.98 7.82 -2.66
CA LEU A 122 1.55 8.14 -2.71
C LEU A 122 1.29 9.65 -2.78
N GLY A 123 2.32 10.49 -2.78
CA GLY A 123 2.17 11.95 -2.85
C GLY A 123 1.53 12.57 -1.60
N GLY A 124 1.43 11.81 -0.51
CA GLY A 124 1.10 12.36 0.79
C GLY A 124 2.37 12.88 1.41
N SER A 125 2.44 14.19 1.68
CA SER A 125 3.41 14.79 2.60
C SER A 125 3.32 14.09 3.96
N ALA A 126 3.95 12.93 4.11
CA ALA A 126 4.31 12.38 5.40
C ALA A 126 5.35 13.36 5.94
N GLY A 127 4.88 14.24 6.82
CA GLY A 127 5.64 15.32 7.41
C GLY A 127 7.07 14.90 7.68
N GLN A 128 8.00 15.65 7.12
CA GLN A 128 9.28 15.87 7.76
C GLN A 128 8.96 16.16 9.23
N SER A 129 9.10 15.15 10.08
CA SER A 129 9.34 15.38 11.50
C SER A 129 10.77 15.92 11.62
N GLN A 130 10.99 17.11 11.04
CA GLN A 130 12.00 18.05 11.49
C GLN A 130 11.54 18.52 12.88
N ARG A 131 11.70 17.67 13.90
CA ARG A 131 12.02 18.21 15.22
C ARG A 131 13.52 18.43 15.22
N ARG A 132 13.83 19.63 14.72
CA ARG A 132 15.11 20.31 14.81
C ARG A 132 15.59 20.21 16.26
N SER A 133 16.85 19.84 16.38
CA SER A 133 17.74 20.23 17.46
C SER A 133 17.49 21.67 17.91
N GLY A 134 17.28 21.83 19.21
CA GLY A 134 17.35 23.08 19.97
C GLY A 134 17.19 22.67 21.43
N GLY A 135 18.21 22.59 22.28
CA GLY A 135 19.32 23.52 22.38
C GLY A 135 18.88 24.67 23.29
N CYS A 136 18.86 24.41 24.60
CA CYS A 136 19.12 25.32 25.71
C CYS A 136 19.36 24.45 26.95
#